data_AF-A0A7T8HJW4-F1
#
_entry.id   AF-A0A7T8HJW4-F1
#
_cell.length_a   1.000
_cell.length_b   1.000
_cell.length_c   1.000
_cell.angle_alpha   90.00
_cell.angle_beta   90.00
_cell.angle_gamma   90.00
#
_symmetry.space_group_name_H-M   'P 1'
#
loop_
_entity.id
_entity.type
_entity.pdbx_description
1 polymer ?
#
loop_
_entity_poly.entity_id
_entity_poly.type
_entity_poly.pdbx_seq_one_letter_code
_entity_poly.pdbx_strand_id
1 'polypeptide(L)'
;VGTNLPDDRLCDRLKKVAINQCCSIVYTTGSHDVPKGVMLSHDNLTWCAKTSPGFNRMPCPGEEVLISVLPFSSISSQIVDIYYTICVVGTLCISADANLFNQRDAFFEAIFDVQPTRIYHKLRNLKRQMSGIQKMVLDWSSCTLRDKHLKEDNKIKATRKLNQWQTALAKSTVTKKYKEMLGFTSRTVFLSHGAPMAREVLRFLSGYDILVHETFSQTENCGLLTANIPKR
;
A
#
# COMPACT_ATOMS: atom_id res chain seq x y z
N VAL A 1 29.72 2.16 -4.28
CA VAL A 1 30.15 1.29 -3.16
C VAL A 1 30.85 0.07 -3.77
N GLY A 2 32.00 -0.36 -3.24
CA GLY A 2 32.66 -1.60 -3.66
C GLY A 2 33.73 -1.49 -4.75
N THR A 3 34.00 -0.31 -5.32
CA THR A 3 34.99 -0.09 -6.39
C THR A 3 36.44 -0.41 -5.98
N ASN A 4 36.73 -0.42 -4.68
CA ASN A 4 38.07 -0.70 -4.15
C ASN A 4 38.28 -2.19 -3.83
N LEU A 5 37.30 -3.05 -4.12
CA LEU A 5 37.38 -4.48 -3.87
C LEU A 5 37.58 -5.24 -5.19
N PRO A 6 38.38 -6.32 -5.20
CA PRO A 6 38.54 -7.15 -6.41
C PRO A 6 37.24 -7.90 -6.74
N ASP A 7 36.95 -8.00 -8.03
CA ASP A 7 35.75 -8.68 -8.56
C ASP A 7 35.70 -10.17 -8.16
N ASP A 8 36.86 -10.80 -7.97
CA ASP A 8 36.96 -12.20 -7.51
C ASP A 8 36.16 -12.45 -6.23
N ARG A 9 36.09 -11.46 -5.33
CA ARG A 9 35.34 -11.57 -4.08
C ARG A 9 33.83 -11.64 -4.32
N LEU A 10 33.32 -10.95 -5.35
CA LEU A 10 31.93 -11.03 -5.76
C LEU A 10 31.68 -12.39 -6.44
N CYS A 11 32.53 -12.78 -7.37
CA CYS A 11 32.43 -14.05 -8.07
C CYS A 11 32.43 -15.24 -7.10
N ASP A 12 33.28 -15.25 -6.09
CA ASP A 12 33.34 -16.30 -5.08
C ASP A 12 32.10 -16.36 -4.18
N ARG A 13 31.45 -15.22 -3.93
CA ARG A 13 30.17 -15.18 -3.21
C ARG A 13 29.04 -15.73 -4.08
N LEU A 14 29.01 -15.36 -5.37
CA LEU A 14 28.01 -15.83 -6.32
C LEU A 14 28.10 -17.35 -6.52
N LYS A 15 29.30 -17.91 -6.62
CA LYS A 15 29.53 -19.37 -6.72
C LYS A 15 29.01 -20.15 -5.50
N LYS A 16 28.90 -19.50 -4.34
CA LYS A 16 28.42 -20.12 -3.09
C LYS A 16 26.91 -20.07 -2.92
N VAL A 17 26.18 -19.41 -3.84
CA VAL A 17 24.72 -19.36 -3.81
C VAL A 17 24.17 -20.70 -4.28
N ALA A 18 23.40 -21.37 -3.41
CA ALA A 18 22.74 -22.62 -3.72
C ALA A 18 21.21 -22.49 -3.58
N ILE A 19 20.49 -23.38 -4.27
CA ILE A 19 19.04 -23.49 -4.19
C ILE A 19 18.63 -23.75 -2.74
N ASN A 20 17.58 -23.09 -2.27
CA ASN A 20 17.06 -23.15 -0.90
C ASN A 20 18.04 -22.71 0.20
N GLN A 21 19.19 -22.13 -0.14
CA GLN A 21 20.12 -21.63 0.85
C GLN A 21 19.56 -20.37 1.51
N CYS A 22 19.50 -20.37 2.85
CA CYS A 22 19.08 -19.22 3.64
C CYS A 22 20.00 -18.03 3.37
N CYS A 23 19.40 -16.89 3.06
CA CYS A 23 20.08 -15.63 2.80
C CYS A 23 19.65 -14.49 3.74
N SER A 24 18.47 -14.61 4.36
CA SER A 24 17.92 -13.64 5.29
C SER A 24 17.15 -14.34 6.41
N ILE A 25 17.21 -13.79 7.61
CA ILE A 25 16.43 -14.25 8.76
C ILE A 25 15.58 -13.10 9.25
N VAL A 26 14.27 -13.34 9.31
CA VAL A 26 13.30 -12.35 9.81
C VAL A 26 12.68 -12.88 11.09
N TYR A 27 12.82 -12.11 12.17
CA TYR A 27 12.25 -12.47 13.46
C TYR A 27 10.78 -12.09 13.55
N THR A 28 9.96 -13.02 14.01
CA THR A 28 8.52 -12.85 14.22
C THR A 28 8.17 -13.21 15.66
N THR A 29 7.38 -12.36 16.29
CA THR A 29 6.76 -12.60 17.60
C THR A 29 5.37 -13.16 17.35
N GLY A 30 5.25 -14.49 17.34
CA GLY A 30 3.96 -15.17 17.34
C GLY A 30 3.31 -15.14 18.73
N SER A 31 2.33 -16.02 18.97
CA SER A 31 1.62 -16.13 20.26
C SER A 31 2.48 -16.61 21.44
N HIS A 32 3.76 -16.93 21.21
CA HIS A 32 4.70 -17.37 22.23
C HIS A 32 5.74 -16.26 22.46
N ASP A 33 6.12 -16.03 23.72
CA ASP A 33 6.97 -14.91 24.15
C ASP A 33 8.40 -14.92 23.57
N VAL A 34 8.83 -15.99 22.90
CA VAL A 34 10.16 -16.09 22.29
C VAL A 34 10.07 -15.82 20.78
N PRO A 35 10.74 -14.76 20.26
CA PRO A 35 10.79 -14.49 18.83
C PRO A 35 11.40 -15.66 18.06
N LYS A 36 10.74 -16.09 16.98
CA LYS A 36 11.24 -17.14 16.09
C LYS A 36 11.83 -16.53 14.83
N GLY A 37 12.98 -17.04 14.39
CA GLY A 37 13.61 -16.62 13.14
C GLY A 37 13.09 -17.42 11.96
N VAL A 38 12.42 -16.76 11.01
CA VAL A 38 12.03 -17.35 9.74
C VAL A 38 13.19 -17.23 8.77
N MET A 39 13.68 -18.37 8.29
CA MET A 39 14.75 -18.45 7.29
C MET A 39 14.16 -18.27 5.89
N LEU A 40 14.72 -17.34 5.13
CA LEU A 40 14.29 -17.01 3.77
C LEU A 40 15.44 -17.27 2.79
N SER A 41 15.17 -18.06 1.76
CA SER A 41 16.14 -18.32 0.70
C SER A 41 16.11 -17.24 -0.39
N HIS A 42 17.14 -17.20 -1.22
CA HIS A 42 17.15 -16.36 -2.42
C HIS A 42 15.96 -16.67 -3.35
N ASP A 43 15.59 -17.95 -3.45
CA ASP A 43 14.48 -18.40 -4.28
C ASP A 43 13.15 -17.85 -3.77
N ASN A 44 12.93 -17.82 -2.45
CA ASN A 44 11.72 -17.24 -1.87
C ASN A 44 11.60 -15.75 -2.23
N LEU A 45 12.67 -14.98 -1.98
CA LEU A 45 12.65 -13.53 -2.20
C LEU A 45 12.45 -13.18 -3.68
N THR A 46 13.18 -13.85 -4.57
CA THR A 46 13.12 -13.58 -6.01
C THR A 46 11.80 -14.03 -6.62
N TRP A 47 11.26 -15.18 -6.20
CA TRP A 47 9.94 -15.65 -6.63
C TRP A 47 8.83 -14.68 -6.20
N CYS A 48 8.81 -14.29 -4.92
CA CYS A 48 7.82 -13.37 -4.38
C CYS A 48 7.90 -12.00 -5.06
N ALA A 49 9.10 -11.46 -5.28
CA ALA A 49 9.26 -10.18 -5.97
C ALA A 49 8.78 -10.22 -7.43
N LYS A 50 9.10 -11.29 -8.16
CA LYS A 50 8.68 -11.48 -9.55
C LYS A 50 7.17 -11.67 -9.70
N THR A 51 6.52 -12.28 -8.71
CA THR A 51 5.07 -12.54 -8.72
C THR A 51 4.24 -11.42 -8.09
N SER A 52 4.88 -10.50 -7.35
CA SER A 52 4.25 -9.34 -6.70
C SER A 52 3.44 -8.39 -7.59
N PRO A 53 3.73 -8.19 -8.89
CA PRO A 53 2.84 -7.41 -9.77
C PRO A 53 1.39 -7.96 -9.80
N GLY A 54 1.17 -9.20 -9.37
CA GLY A 54 -0.04 -9.96 -9.68
C GLY A 54 -0.05 -10.27 -11.18
N PHE A 55 -1.08 -10.93 -11.70
CA PHE A 55 -1.24 -11.16 -13.15
C PHE A 55 -1.47 -9.88 -13.98
N ASN A 56 -1.00 -8.73 -13.50
CA ASN A 56 -1.04 -7.45 -14.15
C ASN A 56 0.12 -7.32 -15.12
N ARG A 57 -0.04 -6.42 -16.09
CA ARG A 57 1.05 -6.03 -16.98
C ARG A 57 2.25 -5.54 -16.15
N MET A 58 3.44 -6.03 -16.50
CA MET A 58 4.68 -5.52 -15.93
C MET A 58 4.81 -4.04 -16.30
N PRO A 59 5.01 -3.13 -15.33
CA PRO A 59 5.10 -1.70 -15.59
C PRO A 59 6.35 -1.40 -16.46
N CYS A 60 6.30 -0.29 -17.18
CA CYS A 60 7.46 0.19 -17.91
C CYS A 60 8.55 0.66 -16.93
N PRO A 61 9.85 0.57 -17.29
CA PRO A 61 10.93 1.09 -16.46
C PRO A 61 10.67 2.56 -16.07
N GLY A 62 10.83 2.89 -14.79
CA GLY A 62 10.56 4.23 -14.24
C GLY A 62 9.08 4.58 -14.04
N GLU A 63 8.13 3.69 -14.38
CA GLU A 63 6.70 3.95 -14.17
C GLU A 63 6.29 3.81 -12.70
N GLU A 64 6.95 2.93 -11.94
CA GLU A 64 6.64 2.71 -10.52
C GLU A 64 7.53 3.57 -9.62
N VAL A 65 6.88 4.39 -8.78
CA VAL A 65 7.49 5.20 -7.73
C VAL A 65 6.83 4.82 -6.40
N LEU A 66 7.62 4.30 -5.48
CA LEU A 66 7.19 3.87 -4.15
C LEU A 66 7.77 4.78 -3.09
N ILE A 67 7.02 4.97 -2.00
CA ILE A 67 7.52 5.62 -0.78
C ILE A 67 7.54 4.61 0.36
N SER A 68 8.69 4.44 1.00
CA SER A 68 8.84 3.53 2.14
C SER A 68 8.38 4.22 3.41
N VAL A 69 7.34 3.66 4.03
CA VAL A 69 6.71 4.19 5.26
C VAL A 69 6.59 3.12 6.35
N LEU A 70 7.14 1.94 6.10
CA LEU A 70 7.15 0.81 7.04
C LEU A 70 8.58 0.40 7.36
N PRO A 71 8.87 -0.04 8.59
CA PRO A 71 10.19 -0.56 8.94
C PRO A 71 10.57 -1.76 8.08
N PHE A 72 11.85 -1.85 7.68
CA PHE A 72 12.40 -3.01 6.98
C PHE A 72 12.58 -4.25 7.87
N SER A 73 12.17 -4.21 9.14
CA SER A 73 12.10 -5.42 9.98
C SER A 73 11.00 -6.39 9.52
N SER A 74 10.00 -5.92 8.76
CA SER A 74 8.98 -6.77 8.16
C SER A 74 9.45 -7.29 6.80
N ILE A 75 9.29 -8.59 6.54
CA ILE A 75 9.58 -9.13 5.20
C ILE A 75 8.67 -8.54 4.13
N SER A 76 7.43 -8.18 4.47
CA SER A 76 6.48 -7.68 3.47
C SER A 76 6.89 -6.31 2.93
N SER A 77 7.46 -5.43 3.78
CA SER A 77 8.03 -4.16 3.32
C SER A 77 9.30 -4.39 2.53
N GLN A 78 10.18 -5.32 2.94
CA GLN A 78 11.36 -5.66 2.13
C GLN A 78 10.98 -6.15 0.72
N ILE A 79 9.99 -7.03 0.61
CA ILE A 79 9.51 -7.56 -0.69
C ILE A 79 8.98 -6.44 -1.58
N VAL A 80 8.11 -5.58 -1.07
CA VAL A 80 7.47 -4.52 -1.86
C VAL A 80 8.44 -3.37 -2.15
N ASP A 81 9.14 -2.88 -1.13
CA ASP A 81 9.95 -1.67 -1.25
C ASP A 81 11.27 -1.95 -1.95
N ILE A 82 11.95 -3.06 -1.62
CA ILE A 82 13.29 -3.36 -2.14
C ILE A 82 13.19 -4.27 -3.36
N TYR A 83 12.76 -5.51 -3.16
CA TYR A 83 12.90 -6.54 -4.19
C TYR A 83 11.98 -6.29 -5.39
N TYR A 84 10.71 -5.97 -5.16
CA TYR A 84 9.76 -5.65 -6.23
C TYR A 84 10.19 -4.40 -6.99
N THR A 85 10.57 -3.32 -6.30
CA THR A 85 11.03 -2.08 -6.96
C THR A 85 12.23 -2.33 -7.86
N ILE A 86 13.19 -3.15 -7.42
CA ILE A 86 14.33 -3.56 -8.25
C ILE A 86 13.85 -4.37 -9.46
N CYS A 87 12.96 -5.35 -9.26
CA CYS A 87 12.44 -6.19 -10.34
C CYS A 87 11.73 -5.40 -11.45
N VAL A 88 11.04 -4.32 -11.09
CA VAL A 88 10.29 -3.50 -12.06
C VAL A 88 11.05 -2.28 -12.56
N VAL A 89 12.32 -2.11 -12.17
CA VAL A 89 13.12 -0.91 -12.47
C VAL A 89 12.38 0.36 -12.02
N GLY A 90 11.81 0.30 -10.82
CA GLY A 90 11.11 1.41 -10.18
C GLY A 90 12.04 2.28 -9.34
N THR A 91 11.47 3.33 -8.77
CA THR A 91 12.16 4.24 -7.83
C THR A 91 11.58 4.07 -6.43
N LEU A 92 12.45 3.81 -5.44
CA LEU A 92 12.06 3.80 -4.03
C LEU A 92 12.55 5.08 -3.34
N CYS A 93 11.62 5.85 -2.79
CA CYS A 93 11.89 6.99 -1.94
C CYS A 93 11.84 6.53 -0.47
N ILE A 94 12.99 6.59 0.21
CA ILE A 94 13.09 6.23 1.62
C ILE A 94 13.12 7.52 2.44
N SER A 95 12.19 7.65 3.39
CA SER A 95 12.20 8.76 4.34
C SER A 95 13.39 8.66 5.30
N ALA A 96 14.04 9.78 5.57
CA ALA A 96 15.03 9.88 6.65
C ALA A 96 14.38 9.74 8.04
N ASP A 97 13.12 10.14 8.18
CA ASP A 97 12.36 9.98 9.41
C ASP A 97 11.60 8.65 9.41
N ALA A 98 11.96 7.78 10.35
CA ALA A 98 11.29 6.50 10.58
C ALA A 98 9.84 6.65 11.09
N ASN A 99 9.48 7.83 11.61
CA ASN A 99 8.15 8.17 12.11
C ASN A 99 7.34 9.06 11.15
N LEU A 100 7.76 9.20 9.88
CA LEU A 100 7.10 10.05 8.89
C LEU A 100 5.58 9.88 8.90
N PHE A 101 5.09 8.65 8.96
CA PHE A 101 3.64 8.37 8.99
C PHE A 101 2.91 8.95 10.21
N ASN A 102 3.57 9.03 11.37
CA ASN A 102 2.98 9.61 12.57
C ASN A 102 2.91 11.14 12.52
N GLN A 103 3.67 11.76 11.62
CA GLN A 103 3.70 13.19 11.39
C GLN A 103 2.85 13.53 10.16
N ARG A 104 1.61 13.93 10.41
CA ARG A 104 0.62 14.17 9.36
C ARG A 104 1.15 15.11 8.26
N ASP A 105 1.68 16.27 8.64
CA ASP A 105 2.04 17.32 7.69
C ASP A 105 3.26 16.89 6.85
N ALA A 106 4.31 16.40 7.50
CA ALA A 106 5.51 15.86 6.84
C ALA A 106 5.17 14.67 5.92
N PHE A 107 4.24 13.79 6.31
CA PHE A 107 3.78 12.70 5.46
C PHE A 107 3.14 13.22 4.17
N PHE A 108 2.19 14.16 4.26
CA PHE A 108 1.53 14.68 3.06
C PHE A 108 2.46 15.54 2.20
N GLU A 109 3.41 16.26 2.80
CA GLU A 109 4.48 16.95 2.06
C GLU A 109 5.34 15.96 1.29
N ALA A 110 5.77 14.85 1.91
CA ALA A 110 6.55 13.82 1.24
C ALA A 110 5.77 13.13 0.12
N ILE A 111 4.47 12.86 0.32
CA ILE A 111 3.60 12.33 -0.74
C ILE A 111 3.48 13.33 -1.89
N PHE A 112 3.34 14.61 -1.60
CA PHE A 112 3.21 15.66 -2.60
C PHE A 112 4.49 15.83 -3.44
N ASP A 113 5.65 15.73 -2.81
CA ASP A 113 6.96 15.82 -3.46
C ASP A 113 7.27 14.56 -4.30
N VAL A 114 7.05 13.38 -3.74
CA VAL A 114 7.38 12.10 -4.39
C VAL A 114 6.35 11.69 -5.44
N GLN A 115 5.08 12.03 -5.24
CA GLN A 115 3.93 11.59 -6.06
C GLN A 115 3.92 10.07 -6.34
N PRO A 116 3.90 9.23 -5.29
CA PRO A 116 4.06 7.80 -5.46
C PRO A 116 2.91 7.15 -6.24
N THR A 117 3.24 6.20 -7.10
CA THR A 117 2.27 5.33 -7.80
C THR A 117 1.77 4.21 -6.90
N ARG A 118 2.49 3.89 -5.83
CA ARG A 118 2.11 2.84 -4.89
C ARG A 118 2.53 3.19 -3.48
N ILE A 119 1.57 3.06 -2.56
CA ILE A 119 1.79 3.27 -1.12
C ILE A 119 1.41 1.98 -0.41
N TYR A 120 2.39 1.35 0.25
CA TYR A 120 2.21 0.12 1.00
C TYR A 120 2.24 0.42 2.51
N HIS A 121 1.11 0.26 3.20
CA HIS A 121 1.01 0.71 4.59
C HIS A 121 0.03 -0.10 5.46
N LYS A 122 0.13 0.07 6.79
CA LYS A 122 -0.87 -0.38 7.79
C LYS A 122 -1.92 0.69 8.04
N LEU A 123 -2.83 0.93 7.09
CA LEU A 123 -3.78 2.06 7.12
C LEU A 123 -4.79 2.04 8.29
N ARG A 124 -4.77 1.01 9.15
CA ARG A 124 -5.61 0.93 10.36
C ARG A 124 -5.44 2.13 11.30
N ASN A 125 -4.27 2.77 11.31
CA ASN A 125 -3.97 3.89 12.21
C ASN A 125 -4.42 5.26 11.69
N LEU A 126 -4.69 5.41 10.39
CA LEU A 126 -5.18 6.67 9.82
C LEU A 126 -6.49 7.12 10.48
N LYS A 127 -7.38 6.19 10.85
CA LYS A 127 -8.66 6.52 11.51
C LYS A 127 -8.47 7.30 12.81
N ARG A 128 -7.35 7.13 13.52
CA ARG A 128 -7.07 7.80 14.80
C ARG A 128 -6.50 9.21 14.64
N GLN A 129 -5.88 9.51 13.48
CA GLN A 129 -5.19 10.78 13.22
C GLN A 129 -6.04 11.79 12.41
N MET A 130 -7.22 11.37 11.96
CA MET A 130 -8.15 12.17 11.18
C MET A 130 -9.00 13.06 12.11
N SER A 131 -8.49 14.21 12.57
CA SER A 131 -9.19 15.10 13.50
C SER A 131 -10.12 16.11 12.79
N GLY A 132 -11.28 16.35 13.42
CA GLY A 132 -12.15 17.53 13.25
C GLY A 132 -12.90 17.67 11.92
N ILE A 133 -12.18 18.06 10.87
CA ILE A 133 -12.77 18.45 9.58
C ILE A 133 -13.29 17.21 8.81
N GLN A 134 -12.61 16.07 8.97
CA GLN A 134 -13.06 14.80 8.42
C GLN A 134 -14.28 14.24 9.15
N LYS A 135 -14.52 14.62 10.42
CA LYS A 135 -15.75 14.30 11.18
C LYS A 135 -16.97 15.06 10.61
N MET A 136 -16.79 16.31 10.21
CA MET A 136 -17.85 17.14 9.63
C MET A 136 -18.25 16.65 8.21
N VAL A 137 -17.28 16.18 7.42
CA VAL A 137 -17.57 15.55 6.12
C VAL A 137 -18.04 14.09 6.29
N LEU A 138 -17.62 13.39 7.35
CA LEU A 138 -18.18 12.10 7.78
C LEU A 138 -19.68 12.22 8.10
N ASP A 139 -20.12 13.24 8.83
CA ASP A 139 -21.55 13.41 9.14
C ASP A 139 -22.37 13.82 7.89
N TRP A 140 -21.81 14.68 7.03
CA TRP A 140 -22.49 15.09 5.80
C TRP A 140 -22.60 13.96 4.76
N SER A 141 -21.55 13.15 4.61
CA SER A 141 -21.54 11.99 3.70
C SER A 141 -22.24 10.77 4.28
N SER A 142 -22.16 10.54 5.60
CA SER A 142 -22.86 9.42 6.26
C SER A 142 -24.35 9.65 6.30
N CYS A 143 -24.88 10.85 6.55
CA CYS A 143 -26.33 11.07 6.43
C CYS A 143 -26.83 10.86 4.99
N THR A 144 -26.07 11.30 3.98
CA THR A 144 -26.48 11.22 2.58
C THR A 144 -26.25 9.84 1.93
N LEU A 145 -25.29 9.04 2.43
CA LEU A 145 -24.98 7.68 1.96
C LEU A 145 -25.67 6.60 2.81
N ARG A 146 -25.88 6.82 4.12
CA ARG A 146 -26.65 5.91 4.99
C ARG A 146 -28.12 5.88 4.57
N ASP A 147 -28.67 7.01 4.15
CA ASP A 147 -30.01 7.06 3.55
C ASP A 147 -30.11 6.36 2.18
N LYS A 148 -28.98 6.17 1.48
CA LYS A 148 -28.94 5.42 0.22
C LYS A 148 -28.80 3.92 0.44
N HIS A 149 -27.96 3.49 1.39
CA HIS A 149 -27.74 2.07 1.65
C HIS A 149 -28.80 1.41 2.54
N LEU A 150 -29.50 2.15 3.41
CA LEU A 150 -30.67 1.59 4.12
C LEU A 150 -31.91 1.44 3.20
N LYS A 151 -31.93 2.12 2.05
CA LYS A 151 -33.06 2.09 1.10
C LYS A 151 -32.86 1.16 -0.10
N GLU A 152 -31.67 0.61 -0.29
CA GLU A 152 -31.41 -0.37 -1.36
C GLU A 152 -31.84 -1.80 -0.98
N ASP A 153 -31.93 -2.13 0.31
CA ASP A 153 -32.42 -3.44 0.77
C ASP A 153 -33.96 -3.54 0.86
N ASN A 154 -34.70 -2.43 0.74
CA ASN A 154 -36.15 -2.47 0.77
C ASN A 154 -36.75 -1.43 -0.19
N LYS A 155 -37.29 -1.95 -1.31
CA LYS A 155 -38.32 -1.38 -2.20
C LYS A 155 -38.63 0.11 -2.00
N ILE A 156 -38.51 0.93 -3.04
CA ILE A 156 -39.63 1.68 -3.66
C ILE A 156 -39.11 2.55 -4.81
N LYS A 157 -39.71 2.32 -5.99
CA LYS A 157 -39.79 3.27 -7.10
C LYS A 157 -40.50 4.55 -6.62
N ALA A 158 -39.78 5.66 -6.40
CA ALA A 158 -40.38 7.00 -6.44
C ALA A 158 -39.31 8.11 -6.39
N THR A 159 -39.27 8.89 -7.48
CA THR A 159 -38.98 10.34 -7.51
C THR A 159 -37.75 10.88 -6.77
N ARG A 160 -36.61 11.02 -7.49
CA ARG A 160 -35.86 12.29 -7.56
C ARG A 160 -34.84 12.29 -8.71
N LYS A 161 -35.28 12.62 -9.93
CA LYS A 161 -34.40 13.05 -11.05
C LYS A 161 -33.86 14.47 -10.80
N LEU A 162 -33.29 14.75 -9.62
CA LEU A 162 -32.42 15.94 -9.46
C LEU A 162 -30.99 15.50 -9.71
N ASN A 163 -30.58 15.70 -10.96
CA ASN A 163 -29.23 15.81 -11.46
C ASN A 163 -28.21 14.89 -10.78
N GLN A 164 -28.42 13.58 -10.94
CA GLN A 164 -27.42 12.54 -10.68
C GLN A 164 -26.08 12.89 -11.36
N TRP A 165 -26.13 13.52 -12.54
CA TRP A 165 -24.96 13.98 -13.26
C TRP A 165 -24.27 15.15 -12.56
N GLN A 166 -25.01 16.14 -12.05
CA GLN A 166 -24.40 17.26 -11.30
C GLN A 166 -23.83 16.82 -9.96
N THR A 167 -24.49 15.89 -9.26
CA THR A 167 -23.95 15.31 -8.02
C THR A 167 -22.77 14.39 -8.29
N ALA A 168 -22.75 13.63 -9.39
CA ALA A 168 -21.60 12.85 -9.82
C ALA A 168 -20.42 13.74 -10.25
N LEU A 169 -20.68 14.81 -11.01
CA LEU A 169 -19.68 15.78 -11.46
C LEU A 169 -19.12 16.59 -10.28
N ALA A 170 -19.98 17.08 -9.37
CA ALA A 170 -19.54 17.78 -8.17
C ALA A 170 -18.75 16.84 -7.24
N LYS A 171 -19.20 15.60 -7.05
CA LYS A 171 -18.47 14.59 -6.27
C LYS A 171 -17.12 14.29 -6.92
N SER A 172 -17.06 14.08 -8.24
CA SER A 172 -15.81 13.83 -8.97
C SER A 172 -14.86 15.02 -8.89
N THR A 173 -15.35 16.25 -9.05
CA THR A 173 -14.49 17.45 -9.00
C THR A 173 -13.95 17.71 -7.60
N VAL A 174 -14.80 17.58 -6.56
CA VAL A 174 -14.39 17.77 -5.17
C VAL A 174 -13.41 16.67 -4.75
N THR A 175 -13.71 15.40 -5.03
CA THR A 175 -12.82 14.28 -4.68
C THR A 175 -11.50 14.34 -5.43
N LYS A 176 -11.50 14.73 -6.71
CA LYS A 176 -10.27 14.98 -7.48
C LYS A 176 -9.43 16.09 -6.86
N LYS A 177 -10.02 17.24 -6.53
CA LYS A 177 -9.31 18.32 -5.82
C LYS A 177 -8.75 17.87 -4.48
N TYR A 178 -9.50 17.07 -3.71
CA TYR A 178 -9.01 16.52 -2.45
C TYR A 178 -7.82 15.57 -2.65
N LYS A 179 -7.86 14.69 -3.66
CA LYS A 179 -6.72 13.82 -3.98
C LYS A 179 -5.49 14.61 -4.38
N GLU A 180 -5.66 15.60 -5.26
CA GLU A 180 -4.59 16.48 -5.72
C GLU A 180 -3.99 17.29 -4.56
N MET A 181 -4.82 17.80 -3.64
CA MET A 181 -4.35 18.48 -2.42
C MET A 181 -3.56 17.55 -1.49
N LEU A 182 -3.86 16.25 -1.49
CA LEU A 182 -3.12 15.25 -0.71
C LEU A 182 -1.88 14.74 -1.45
N GLY A 183 -1.58 15.25 -2.65
CA GLY A 183 -0.45 14.80 -3.48
C GLY A 183 -0.68 13.46 -4.20
N PHE A 184 -1.89 12.90 -4.12
CA PHE A 184 -2.20 11.63 -4.75
C PHE A 184 -2.52 11.82 -6.23
N THR A 185 -1.92 10.97 -7.06
CA THR A 185 -2.23 10.92 -8.49
C THR A 185 -3.33 9.90 -8.75
N SER A 186 -3.95 9.97 -9.93
CA SER A 186 -4.91 8.94 -10.37
C SER A 186 -4.28 7.55 -10.50
N ARG A 187 -2.95 7.46 -10.53
CA ARG A 187 -2.18 6.21 -10.62
C ARG A 187 -1.83 5.62 -9.26
N THR A 188 -2.02 6.37 -8.18
CA THR A 188 -1.66 5.93 -6.82
C THR A 188 -2.55 4.76 -6.38
N VAL A 189 -1.93 3.59 -6.21
CA VAL A 189 -2.55 2.38 -5.66
C VAL A 189 -2.23 2.30 -4.18
N PHE A 190 -3.27 2.22 -3.35
CA PHE A 190 -3.12 2.06 -1.91
C PHE A 190 -3.21 0.59 -1.54
N LEU A 191 -2.15 0.06 -0.95
CA LEU A 191 -2.11 -1.30 -0.45
C LEU A 191 -2.12 -1.28 1.08
N SER A 192 -3.07 -2.01 1.66
CA SER A 192 -3.15 -2.22 3.11
C SER A 192 -2.62 -3.59 3.48
N HIS A 193 -1.75 -3.64 4.47
CA HIS A 193 -1.11 -4.86 4.95
C HIS A 193 -1.37 -5.10 6.44
N GLY A 194 -1.48 -6.38 6.82
CA GLY A 194 -1.61 -6.82 8.20
C GLY A 194 -3.04 -7.18 8.58
N ALA A 195 -3.58 -6.54 9.62
CA ALA A 195 -4.91 -6.86 10.13
C ALA A 195 -6.02 -6.34 9.21
N PRO A 196 -7.14 -7.07 9.07
CA PRO A 196 -8.26 -6.64 8.23
C PRO A 196 -8.80 -5.28 8.66
N MET A 197 -9.14 -4.45 7.67
CA MET A 197 -9.75 -3.15 7.89
C MET A 197 -11.27 -3.29 8.06
N ALA A 198 -11.85 -2.46 8.92
CA ALA A 198 -13.30 -2.40 9.03
C ALA A 198 -13.90 -1.91 7.70
N ARG A 199 -14.92 -2.62 7.19
CA ARG A 199 -15.59 -2.30 5.92
C ARG A 199 -16.08 -0.85 5.85
N GLU A 200 -16.48 -0.27 6.97
CA GLU A 200 -16.87 1.14 7.08
C GLU A 200 -15.75 2.10 6.68
N VAL A 201 -14.50 1.78 7.02
CA VAL A 201 -13.33 2.61 6.68
C VAL A 201 -13.03 2.51 5.19
N LEU A 202 -13.09 1.30 4.62
CA LEU A 202 -12.92 1.09 3.18
C LEU A 202 -14.00 1.82 2.37
N ARG A 203 -15.26 1.75 2.82
CA ARG A 203 -16.39 2.48 2.21
C ARG A 203 -16.26 3.99 2.34
N PHE A 204 -15.71 4.46 3.47
CA PHE A 204 -15.44 5.87 3.65
C PHE A 204 -14.37 6.37 2.68
N LEU A 205 -13.23 5.67 2.56
CA LEU A 205 -12.15 6.03 1.64
C LEU A 205 -12.58 5.95 0.17
N SER A 206 -13.37 4.94 -0.21
CA SER A 206 -13.92 4.84 -1.57
C SER A 206 -14.89 5.98 -1.89
N GLY A 207 -15.51 6.60 -0.88
CA GLY A 207 -16.28 7.83 -1.03
C GLY A 207 -15.47 9.00 -1.59
N TYR A 208 -14.15 9.03 -1.32
CA TYR A 208 -13.17 9.99 -1.85
C TYR A 208 -12.41 9.46 -3.06
N ASP A 209 -12.90 8.39 -3.68
CA ASP A 209 -12.27 7.71 -4.82
C ASP A 209 -10.89 7.09 -4.45
N ILE A 210 -10.59 6.95 -3.16
CA ILE A 210 -9.38 6.28 -2.67
C ILE A 210 -9.72 4.80 -2.47
N LEU A 211 -9.27 3.97 -3.42
CA LEU A 211 -9.43 2.53 -3.35
C LEU A 211 -8.22 1.92 -2.63
N VAL A 212 -8.51 1.31 -1.49
CA VAL A 212 -7.53 0.57 -0.69
C VAL A 212 -7.69 -0.91 -0.95
N HIS A 213 -6.61 -1.55 -1.38
CA HIS A 213 -6.54 -2.97 -1.65
C HIS A 213 -5.91 -3.69 -0.47
N GLU A 214 -6.63 -4.63 0.10
CA GLU A 214 -6.14 -5.44 1.21
C GLU A 214 -5.24 -6.54 0.68
N THR A 215 -4.09 -6.67 1.33
CA THR A 215 -3.09 -7.68 1.05
C THR A 215 -2.98 -8.61 2.26
N PHE A 216 -3.06 -9.90 2.01
CA PHE A 216 -2.79 -10.93 3.00
C PHE A 216 -1.39 -11.50 2.80
N SER A 217 -0.72 -11.69 3.93
CA SER A 217 0.72 -11.84 3.95
C SER A 217 1.20 -12.32 5.31
N GLN A 218 2.19 -13.20 5.32
CA GLN A 218 2.80 -13.76 6.53
C GLN A 218 4.30 -13.87 6.35
N THR A 219 5.04 -13.79 7.44
CA THR A 219 6.50 -13.95 7.44
C THR A 219 6.93 -15.29 6.87
N GLU A 220 6.21 -16.34 7.25
CA GLU A 220 6.40 -17.75 6.92
C GLU A 220 6.21 -18.03 5.42
N ASN A 221 5.45 -17.17 4.72
CA ASN A 221 5.19 -17.26 3.29
C ASN A 221 5.99 -16.24 2.48
N CYS A 222 7.07 -15.68 3.05
CA CYS A 222 7.90 -14.66 2.39
C CYS A 222 7.12 -13.38 2.04
N GLY A 223 6.24 -12.93 2.94
CA GLY A 223 5.52 -11.67 2.78
C GLY A 223 4.22 -11.86 2.03
N LEU A 224 4.16 -11.54 0.74
CA LEU A 224 2.89 -11.38 0.00
C LEU A 224 2.30 -12.73 -0.46
N LEU A 225 1.06 -13.03 -0.05
CA LEU A 225 0.34 -14.25 -0.48
C LEU A 225 -0.82 -13.95 -1.43
N THR A 226 -1.73 -13.06 -1.03
CA THR A 226 -2.89 -12.68 -1.86
C THR A 226 -3.17 -11.19 -1.75
N ALA A 227 -3.69 -10.60 -2.81
CA ALA A 227 -4.08 -9.20 -2.85
C ALA A 227 -5.22 -8.99 -3.83
N ASN A 228 -6.17 -8.10 -3.50
CA ASN A 228 -7.29 -7.75 -4.38
C ASN A 228 -6.97 -6.55 -5.30
N ILE A 229 -5.80 -6.58 -5.95
CA ILE A 229 -5.34 -5.49 -6.83
C ILE A 229 -6.05 -5.62 -8.18
N PRO A 230 -6.73 -4.57 -8.68
CA PRO A 230 -7.37 -4.60 -9.99
C PRO A 230 -6.32 -4.74 -11.10
N LYS A 231 -6.73 -5.35 -12.21
CA LYS A 231 -5.88 -5.41 -13.40
C LYS A 231 -5.74 -4.01 -13.99
N ARG A 232 -4.49 -3.61 -14.22
CA ARG A 232 -4.14 -2.41 -15.00
C ARG A 232 -4.34 -2.67 -16.49
#